data_AF-A0AAU9XDN3-F1
#
_entry.id   AF-A0AAU9XDN3-F1
#
_cell.length_a   1.000
_cell.length_b   1.000
_cell.length_c   1.000
_cell.angle_alpha   90.00
_cell.angle_beta   90.00
_cell.angle_gamma   90.00
#
_symmetry.space_group_name_H-M   'P 1'
#
loop_
_entity.id
_entity.type
_entity.pdbx_description
1 polymer ?
#
loop_
_entity_poly.entity_id
_entity_poly.type
_entity_poly.pdbx_seq_one_letter_code
_entity_poly.pdbx_strand_id
1 'polypeptide(L)'
;MLKLGKLITATTTSFEIFNFDMSVMARTGRPTIVDFSIEPEPFGTGGFRKAFKATSNDRGFNGSTWVVKRYLEKAAVDIIAIGQTLEEHTKKVVQMHCLAQNFAAKLKEELHASDDEILFGETMSYKKICMIDWNDWQRVCNSRRFYRGDIPQIYQQQWEHM
;
A
#
# COMPACT_ATOMS: atom_id res chain seq x y z
N MET A 1 27.28 16.28 34.36
CA MET A 1 27.21 16.58 32.91
C MET A 1 26.21 15.64 32.27
N LEU A 2 25.04 16.15 31.85
CA LEU A 2 24.05 15.37 31.11
C LEU A 2 24.56 15.20 29.67
N LYS A 3 24.77 13.95 29.23
CA LYS A 3 25.02 13.65 27.82
C LYS A 3 23.70 13.93 27.07
N LEU A 4 23.64 15.07 26.41
CA LEU A 4 22.51 15.46 25.56
C LEU A 4 22.40 14.38 24.46
N GLY A 5 21.34 13.58 24.53
CA GLY A 5 21.07 12.52 23.56
C GLY A 5 21.03 13.07 22.15
N LYS A 6 21.53 12.28 21.19
CA LYS A 6 21.53 12.59 19.76
C LYS A 6 20.08 12.88 19.34
N LEU A 7 19.76 14.14 19.04
CA LEU A 7 18.46 14.55 18.52
C LEU A 7 18.32 13.94 17.12
N ILE A 8 17.68 12.78 17.02
CA ILE A 8 17.23 12.26 15.73
C ILE A 8 16.01 13.09 15.38
N THR A 9 16.21 14.19 14.65
CA THR A 9 15.12 14.90 13.99
C THR A 9 14.58 13.99 12.89
N ALA A 10 13.72 13.05 13.27
CA ALA A 10 12.96 12.27 12.31
C ALA A 10 12.13 13.28 11.50
N THR A 11 12.48 13.45 10.23
CA THR A 11 11.77 14.36 9.35
C THR A 11 10.43 13.72 9.06
N THR A 12 9.37 14.32 9.59
CA THR A 12 8.00 13.88 9.36
C THR A 12 7.47 14.59 8.12
N THR A 13 6.75 13.87 7.27
CA THR A 13 6.11 14.42 6.07
C THR A 13 4.60 14.23 6.20
N SER A 14 3.85 15.33 6.03
CA SER A 14 2.40 15.33 6.03
C SER A 14 1.84 14.90 4.68
N PHE A 15 0.81 14.06 4.71
CA PHE A 15 0.17 13.52 3.51
C PHE A 15 -1.35 13.63 3.60
N GLU A 16 -1.97 13.98 2.48
CA GLU A 16 -3.42 13.90 2.34
C GLU A 16 -3.83 12.48 1.93
N ILE A 17 -4.44 11.75 2.86
CA ILE A 17 -4.90 10.37 2.65
C ILE A 17 -6.34 10.36 2.19
N PHE A 18 -6.57 9.74 1.03
CA PHE A 18 -7.88 9.43 0.48
C PHE A 18 -8.15 7.93 0.60
N ASN A 19 -9.31 7.56 1.15
CA ASN A 19 -9.77 6.17 1.12
C ASN A 19 -10.68 5.97 -0.10
N PHE A 20 -10.75 4.74 -0.60
CA PHE A 20 -11.75 4.34 -1.59
C PHE A 20 -12.87 3.57 -0.89
N ASP A 21 -14.11 3.99 -1.11
CA ASP A 21 -15.29 3.34 -0.58
C ASP A 21 -15.97 2.54 -1.71
N MET A 22 -15.94 1.21 -1.56
CA MET A 22 -16.53 0.28 -2.52
C MET A 22 -18.07 0.36 -2.56
N SER A 23 -18.73 0.82 -1.50
CA SER A 23 -20.20 0.89 -1.47
C SER A 23 -20.75 1.99 -2.39
N VAL A 24 -20.02 3.09 -2.50
CA VAL A 24 -20.37 4.25 -3.34
C VAL A 24 -19.47 4.38 -4.57
N MET A 25 -18.52 3.46 -4.76
CA MET A 25 -17.55 3.42 -5.86
C MET A 25 -16.78 4.74 -6.05
N ALA A 26 -16.46 5.41 -4.94
CA ALA A 26 -15.87 6.74 -4.95
C ALA A 26 -14.77 6.89 -3.88
N ARG A 27 -13.87 7.84 -4.11
CA ARG A 27 -12.91 8.27 -3.09
C ARG A 27 -13.61 9.12 -2.03
N THR A 28 -13.05 9.15 -0.82
CA THR A 28 -13.49 10.09 0.22
C THR A 28 -13.39 11.53 -0.26
N GLY A 29 -14.45 12.32 -0.09
CA GLY A 29 -14.47 13.72 -0.53
C GLY A 29 -13.56 14.64 0.26
N ARG A 30 -13.23 14.29 1.52
CA ARG A 30 -12.28 15.03 2.36
C ARG A 30 -11.09 14.12 2.71
N PRO A 31 -9.84 14.56 2.48
CA PRO A 31 -8.68 13.79 2.89
C PRO A 31 -8.50 13.82 4.41
N THR A 32 -7.83 12.79 4.93
CA THR A 32 -7.26 12.81 6.28
C THR A 32 -5.80 13.19 6.18
N ILE A 33 -5.39 14.27 6.83
CA ILE A 33 -3.98 14.66 6.89
C ILE A 33 -3.28 13.76 7.90
N VAL A 34 -2.18 13.14 7.48
CA VAL A 34 -1.39 12.22 8.31
C VAL A 34 0.09 12.45 8.12
N ASP A 35 0.77 12.50 9.25
CA ASP A 35 2.18 12.70 9.41
C ASP A 35 2.91 11.36 9.46
N PHE A 36 3.76 11.09 8.46
CA PHE A 36 4.61 9.90 8.40
C PHE A 36 6.09 10.25 8.55
N SER A 37 6.78 9.52 9.41
CA SER A 37 8.23 9.39 9.35
C SER A 37 8.58 8.26 8.38
N ILE A 38 9.29 8.57 7.29
CA ILE A 38 9.62 7.64 6.22
C ILE A 38 11.12 7.33 6.28
N GLU A 39 11.50 6.06 6.22
CA GLU A 39 12.90 5.66 6.09
C GLU A 39 13.45 6.14 4.74
N PRO A 40 14.67 6.70 4.70
CA PRO A 40 15.23 7.27 3.48
C PRO A 40 15.54 6.21 2.41
N GLU A 41 15.91 5.00 2.84
CA GLU A 41 16.27 3.90 1.96
C GLU A 41 15.06 3.00 1.67
N PRO A 42 14.84 2.60 0.40
CA PRO A 42 13.82 1.64 0.06
C PRO A 42 14.24 0.25 0.58
N PHE A 43 13.31 -0.49 1.17
CA PHE A 43 13.54 -1.87 1.58
C PHE A 43 13.24 -2.89 0.46
N GLY A 44 12.71 -2.43 -0.67
CA GLY A 44 12.42 -3.25 -1.84
C GLY A 44 12.07 -2.42 -3.06
N THR A 45 12.32 -2.99 -4.24
CA THR A 45 12.01 -2.38 -5.55
C THR A 45 11.39 -3.45 -6.44
N GLY A 46 10.22 -3.17 -7.02
CA GLY A 46 9.60 -4.00 -8.06
C GLY A 46 9.68 -3.31 -9.42
N GLY A 47 9.03 -3.89 -10.45
CA GLY A 47 9.08 -3.39 -11.83
C GLY A 47 8.59 -1.95 -12.02
N PHE A 48 7.62 -1.50 -11.20
CA PHE A 48 7.04 -0.16 -11.31
C PHE A 48 7.41 0.80 -10.18
N ARG A 49 7.71 0.27 -8.98
CA ARG A 49 7.74 1.08 -7.74
C ARG A 49 8.81 0.62 -6.74
N LYS A 50 9.38 1.59 -6.03
CA LYS A 50 10.18 1.39 -4.80
C LYS A 50 9.26 1.41 -3.58
N ALA A 51 9.61 0.66 -2.54
CA ALA A 51 8.87 0.58 -1.28
C ALA A 51 9.75 1.03 -0.10
N PHE A 52 9.25 1.99 0.68
CA PHE A 52 9.89 2.58 1.83
C PHE A 52 9.10 2.25 3.09
N LYS A 53 9.76 1.98 4.21
CA LYS A 53 9.03 1.82 5.48
C LYS A 53 8.64 3.19 6.01
N ALA A 54 7.49 3.24 6.66
CA ALA A 54 6.99 4.44 7.29
C ALA A 54 6.29 4.12 8.62
N THR A 55 6.27 5.09 9.52
CA THR A 55 5.53 5.04 10.79
C THR A 55 4.85 6.37 11.02
N SER A 56 3.70 6.35 11.69
CA SER A 56 2.97 7.57 12.06
C SER A 56 2.64 7.52 13.55
N ASN A 57 2.50 8.68 14.17
CA ASN A 57 1.97 8.81 15.54
C ASN A 57 0.50 9.24 15.54
N ASP A 58 -0.08 9.51 14.37
CA ASP A 58 -1.45 9.99 14.26
C ASP A 58 -2.47 8.89 14.55
N ARG A 59 -3.63 9.31 15.06
CA ARG A 59 -4.71 8.41 15.44
C ARG A 59 -5.17 7.59 14.22
N GLY A 60 -5.23 6.27 14.39
CA GLY A 60 -5.62 5.33 13.33
C GLY A 60 -4.46 4.91 12.41
N PHE A 61 -3.28 5.52 12.55
CA PHE A 61 -2.06 5.16 11.83
C PHE A 61 -0.91 4.76 12.78
N ASN A 62 -1.04 5.07 14.08
CA ASN A 62 -0.10 4.67 15.12
C ASN A 62 -0.04 3.15 15.38
N GLY A 63 1.07 2.69 15.95
CA GLY A 63 1.31 1.28 16.30
C GLY A 63 1.52 0.33 15.11
N SER A 64 1.37 0.83 13.88
CA SER A 64 1.53 0.06 12.65
C SER A 64 2.73 0.53 11.83
N THR A 65 3.35 -0.42 11.13
CA THR A 65 4.35 -0.11 10.11
C THR A 65 3.65 0.02 8.77
N TRP A 66 3.83 1.17 8.14
CA TRP A 66 3.32 1.49 6.83
C TRP A 66 4.42 1.36 5.79
N VAL A 67 4.02 1.30 4.53
CA VAL A 67 4.91 1.17 3.39
C VAL A 67 4.54 2.24 2.39
N VAL A 68 5.38 3.24 2.19
CA VAL A 68 5.16 4.24 1.14
C VAL A 68 5.73 3.69 -0.16
N LYS A 69 4.95 3.62 -1.24
CA LYS A 69 5.46 3.22 -2.56
C LYS A 69 5.58 4.42 -3.48
N ARG A 70 6.68 4.47 -4.23
CA ARG A 70 6.99 5.55 -5.16
C ARG A 70 7.31 4.98 -6.53
N TYR A 71 6.76 5.58 -7.59
CA TYR A 71 7.04 5.13 -8.95
C TYR A 71 8.52 5.30 -9.31
N LEU A 72 9.04 4.33 -10.04
CA LEU A 72 10.31 4.48 -10.76
C LEU A 72 10.12 5.51 -11.88
N GLU A 73 11.16 6.27 -12.18
CA GLU A 73 11.12 7.28 -13.24
C GLU A 73 10.73 6.68 -14.58
N LYS A 74 11.34 5.55 -14.95
CA LYS A 74 10.99 4.81 -16.17
C LYS A 74 9.52 4.43 -16.21
N ALA A 75 8.99 3.84 -15.13
CA ALA A 75 7.59 3.45 -15.06
C ALA A 75 6.65 4.66 -15.16
N ALA A 76 7.04 5.81 -14.60
CA ALA A 76 6.27 7.03 -14.74
C ALA A 76 6.23 7.53 -16.18
N VAL A 77 7.36 7.48 -16.89
CA VAL A 77 7.43 7.79 -18.33
C VAL A 77 6.53 6.85 -19.14
N ASP A 78 6.59 5.55 -18.87
CA ASP A 78 5.79 4.55 -19.60
C ASP A 78 4.28 4.76 -19.38
N ILE A 79 3.85 5.08 -18.14
CA ILE A 79 2.44 5.40 -17.82
C ILE A 79 1.97 6.64 -18.57
N ILE A 80 2.82 7.67 -18.65
CA ILE A 80 2.49 8.90 -19.38
C ILE A 80 2.43 8.61 -20.89
N ALA A 81 3.33 7.78 -21.42
CA ALA A 81 3.38 7.41 -22.83
C ALA A 81 2.12 6.68 -23.31
N ILE A 82 1.46 5.91 -22.44
CA ILE A 82 0.16 5.27 -22.75
C ILE A 82 -1.04 6.21 -22.55
N GLY A 83 -0.80 7.51 -22.35
CA GLY A 83 -1.84 8.53 -22.25
C GLY A 83 -2.56 8.58 -20.90
N GLN A 84 -1.95 8.08 -19.83
CA GLN A 84 -2.52 8.15 -18.47
C GLN A 84 -1.70 9.05 -17.56
N THR A 85 -2.35 9.74 -16.64
CA THR A 85 -1.66 10.41 -15.54
C THR A 85 -1.30 9.41 -14.45
N LEU A 86 -0.26 9.71 -13.67
CA LEU A 86 0.09 8.92 -12.48
C LEU A 86 -1.07 8.85 -11.47
N GLU A 87 -1.88 9.90 -11.36
CA GLU A 87 -3.07 9.93 -10.51
C GLU A 87 -4.09 8.89 -10.96
N GLU A 88 -4.48 8.91 -12.23
CA GLU A 88 -5.47 7.99 -12.78
C GLU A 88 -5.00 6.54 -12.69
N HIS A 89 -3.74 6.28 -13.04
CA HIS A 89 -3.15 4.96 -12.91
C HIS A 89 -3.22 4.47 -11.46
N THR A 90 -2.87 5.33 -10.51
CA THR A 90 -2.91 5.01 -9.09
C THR A 90 -4.33 4.79 -8.57
N LYS A 91 -5.32 5.55 -9.06
CA LYS A 91 -6.74 5.34 -8.74
C LYS A 91 -7.17 3.94 -9.16
N LYS A 92 -6.83 3.53 -10.38
CA LYS A 92 -7.15 2.18 -10.89
C LYS A 92 -6.50 1.09 -10.04
N VAL A 93 -5.24 1.27 -9.64
CA VAL A 93 -4.54 0.31 -8.76
C VAL A 93 -5.22 0.19 -7.39
N VAL A 94 -5.60 1.31 -6.77
CA VAL A 94 -6.31 1.30 -5.48
C VAL A 94 -7.68 0.63 -5.60
N GLN A 95 -8.44 0.95 -6.65
CA GLN A 95 -9.73 0.33 -6.93
C GLN A 95 -9.62 -1.19 -7.13
N MET A 96 -8.64 -1.63 -7.92
CA MET A 96 -8.37 -3.04 -8.17
C MET A 96 -8.03 -3.79 -6.86
N HIS A 97 -7.24 -3.17 -5.99
CA HIS A 97 -6.88 -3.76 -4.69
C HIS A 97 -8.10 -3.85 -3.75
N CYS A 98 -8.95 -2.83 -3.70
CA CYS A 98 -10.20 -2.89 -2.94
C CYS A 98 -11.15 -3.98 -3.46
N LEU A 99 -11.23 -4.15 -4.78
CA LEU A 99 -12.01 -5.23 -5.38
C LEU A 99 -11.45 -6.62 -5.03
N ALA A 100 -10.13 -6.81 -5.12
CA ALA A 100 -9.47 -8.05 -4.72
C ALA A 100 -9.70 -8.37 -3.24
N GLN A 101 -9.67 -7.36 -2.36
CA GLN A 101 -10.00 -7.51 -0.95
C GLN A 101 -11.44 -8.01 -0.75
N ASN A 102 -12.40 -7.45 -1.47
CA ASN A 102 -13.80 -7.87 -1.40
C ASN A 102 -13.99 -9.31 -1.88
N PHE A 103 -13.35 -9.70 -2.99
CA PHE A 103 -13.42 -11.08 -3.48
C PHE A 103 -12.83 -12.09 -2.49
N ALA A 104 -11.68 -11.76 -1.89
CA ALA A 104 -11.05 -12.63 -0.90
C ALA A 104 -11.90 -12.77 0.38
N ALA A 105 -12.52 -11.67 0.83
CA ALA A 105 -13.42 -11.71 1.98
C ALA A 105 -14.67 -12.55 1.69
N LYS A 106 -15.28 -12.37 0.52
CA LYS A 106 -16.47 -13.14 0.11
C LYS A 106 -16.16 -14.63 -0.04
N LEU A 107 -15.02 -14.98 -0.65
CA LEU A 107 -14.59 -16.38 -0.75
C LEU A 107 -14.43 -17.01 0.63
N LYS A 108 -13.83 -16.28 1.58
CA LYS A 108 -13.69 -16.74 2.96
C LYS A 108 -15.04 -16.99 3.63
N GLU A 109 -15.99 -16.07 3.48
CA GLU A 109 -17.35 -16.23 4.00
C GLU A 109 -18.06 -17.44 3.39
N GLU A 110 -17.92 -17.66 2.09
CA GLU A 110 -18.52 -18.81 1.39
C GLU A 110 -17.93 -20.15 1.85
N LEU A 111 -16.60 -20.24 2.02
CA LEU A 111 -15.95 -21.45 2.55
C LEU A 111 -16.32 -21.73 4.00
N HIS A 112 -16.47 -20.68 4.82
CA HIS A 112 -16.94 -20.82 6.20
C HIS A 112 -18.40 -21.26 6.28
N ALA A 113 -19.25 -20.77 5.38
CA ALA A 113 -20.66 -21.15 5.33
C ALA A 113 -20.89 -22.59 4.83
N SER A 114 -19.98 -23.11 4.00
CA SER A 114 -20.04 -24.46 3.42
C SER A 114 -19.25 -25.53 4.19
N ASP A 115 -18.47 -25.14 5.21
CA ASP A 115 -17.52 -26.00 5.93
C ASP A 115 -16.43 -26.62 5.02
N ASP A 116 -16.15 -25.98 3.88
CA ASP A 116 -15.20 -26.44 2.87
C ASP A 116 -13.76 -25.92 3.13
N GLU A 117 -13.52 -25.19 4.23
CA GLU A 117 -12.18 -24.67 4.56
C GLU A 117 -11.15 -25.79 4.74
N ILE A 118 -11.58 -27.00 5.14
CA ILE A 118 -10.74 -28.20 5.23
C ILE A 118 -10.21 -28.63 3.84
N LEU A 119 -11.00 -28.42 2.78
CA LEU A 119 -10.65 -28.84 1.42
C LEU A 119 -9.73 -27.83 0.72
N PHE A 120 -9.94 -26.54 0.95
CA PHE A 120 -9.25 -25.47 0.22
C PHE A 120 -8.17 -24.74 1.04
N GLY A 121 -8.15 -24.92 2.36
CA GLY A 121 -7.20 -24.29 3.27
C GLY A 121 -7.51 -22.81 3.53
N GLU A 122 -6.55 -22.12 4.16
CA GLU A 122 -6.71 -20.71 4.54
C GLU A 122 -6.80 -19.79 3.31
N THR A 123 -7.84 -18.96 3.27
CA THR A 123 -7.99 -17.93 2.23
C THR A 123 -6.97 -16.82 2.37
N MET A 124 -6.50 -16.30 1.24
CA MET A 124 -5.70 -15.07 1.21
C MET A 124 -6.47 -13.89 1.83
N SER A 125 -5.76 -12.99 2.52
CA SER A 125 -6.34 -11.74 3.02
C SER A 125 -5.55 -10.53 2.53
N TYR A 126 -6.28 -9.51 2.09
CA TYR A 126 -5.69 -8.25 1.64
C TYR A 126 -5.73 -7.23 2.77
N LYS A 127 -4.62 -6.51 2.96
CA LYS A 127 -4.54 -5.39 3.91
C LYS A 127 -5.06 -4.10 3.28
N LYS A 128 -5.33 -3.09 4.12
CA LYS A 128 -5.87 -1.80 3.70
C LYS A 128 -4.86 -1.05 2.81
N ILE A 129 -5.36 -0.47 1.73
CA ILE A 129 -4.62 0.44 0.86
C ILE A 129 -5.30 1.80 0.87
N CYS A 130 -4.52 2.87 0.78
CA CYS A 130 -5.05 4.23 0.70
C CYS A 130 -4.33 5.00 -0.40
N MET A 131 -5.03 5.93 -1.04
CA MET A 131 -4.40 6.89 -1.92
C MET A 131 -3.78 8.02 -1.10
N ILE A 132 -2.64 8.52 -1.54
CA ILE A 132 -2.01 9.72 -1.00
C ILE A 132 -1.89 10.74 -2.12
N ASP A 133 -2.31 11.97 -1.85
CA ASP A 133 -1.95 13.11 -2.67
C ASP A 133 -0.70 13.79 -2.10
N TRP A 134 0.27 14.05 -2.97
CA TRP A 134 1.48 14.77 -2.68
C TRP A 134 1.79 15.66 -3.88
N ASN A 135 1.99 16.95 -3.62
CA ASN A 135 2.36 17.93 -4.63
C ASN A 135 3.75 17.55 -5.16
N ASP A 136 3.80 17.31 -6.47
CA ASP A 136 4.95 16.91 -7.27
C ASP A 136 5.53 15.51 -6.99
N TRP A 137 5.11 14.58 -7.85
CA TRP A 137 5.76 13.31 -8.19
C TRP A 137 6.03 12.34 -7.03
N GLN A 138 5.07 11.44 -6.78
CA GLN A 138 5.20 10.00 -6.44
C GLN A 138 4.06 9.57 -5.48
N ARG A 139 3.00 8.95 -6.00
CA ARG A 139 1.80 8.56 -5.22
C ARG A 139 1.73 7.04 -4.89
N VAL A 140 1.68 6.73 -3.58
CA VAL A 140 0.80 5.77 -2.83
C VAL A 140 1.42 4.81 -1.80
N CYS A 141 0.80 4.79 -0.61
CA CYS A 141 1.05 3.89 0.53
C CYS A 141 0.35 2.52 0.46
N ASN A 142 1.02 1.53 1.04
CA ASN A 142 0.64 0.16 1.37
C ASN A 142 0.75 -0.01 2.91
N SER A 143 -0.05 -0.88 3.52
CA SER A 143 0.11 -1.30 4.92
C SER A 143 0.80 -2.67 4.99
N ARG A 144 1.81 -2.80 5.86
CA ARG A 144 2.49 -4.03 6.34
C ARG A 144 2.59 -5.25 5.38
N ARG A 145 3.82 -5.47 4.87
CA ARG A 145 4.47 -6.75 4.49
C ARG A 145 3.59 -7.91 3.98
N PHE A 146 3.90 -8.35 2.76
CA PHE A 146 3.70 -9.75 2.36
C PHE A 146 4.48 -10.68 3.30
N TYR A 147 3.88 -11.83 3.60
CA TYR A 147 4.41 -12.85 4.51
C TYR A 147 5.86 -13.22 4.15
N ARG A 148 6.82 -12.95 5.06
CA ARG A 148 8.01 -13.80 5.20
C ARG A 148 7.52 -15.03 5.96
N GLY A 149 7.02 -16.01 5.21
CA GLY A 149 6.49 -17.26 5.73
C GLY A 149 6.58 -18.30 4.64
N ASP A 150 5.65 -18.32 3.70
CA ASP A 150 5.54 -19.42 2.75
C ASP A 150 5.09 -18.91 1.37
N ILE A 151 5.98 -18.23 0.64
CA ILE A 151 5.83 -18.10 -0.80
C ILE A 151 6.82 -19.10 -1.41
N PRO A 152 6.36 -20.25 -1.91
CA PRO A 152 7.20 -21.16 -2.67
C PRO A 152 7.88 -20.39 -3.81
N GLN A 153 9.18 -20.62 -4.02
CA GLN A 153 10.04 -19.90 -4.97
C GLN A 153 9.42 -19.74 -6.38
N ILE A 154 8.51 -20.63 -6.77
CA ILE A 154 7.79 -20.60 -8.04
C ILE A 154 6.90 -19.36 -8.23
N TYR A 155 6.44 -18.72 -7.15
CA TYR A 155 5.60 -17.51 -7.23
C TYR A 155 6.42 -16.21 -7.18
N GLN A 156 7.74 -16.28 -6.98
CA GLN A 156 8.60 -15.10 -7.06
C GLN A 156 8.78 -14.61 -8.50
N GLN A 157 8.71 -15.51 -9.49
CA GLN A 157 8.84 -15.17 -10.91
C GLN A 157 7.59 -14.55 -11.53
N GLN A 158 6.40 -14.75 -10.95
CA GLN A 158 5.16 -14.15 -11.47
C GLN A 158 5.04 -12.64 -11.21
N TRP A 159 5.90 -12.07 -10.38
CA TRP A 159 5.94 -10.63 -10.10
C TRP A 159 6.92 -9.85 -10.98
N GLU A 160 7.71 -10.53 -11.82
CA GLU A 160 8.62 -9.88 -12.78
C GLU A 160 7.96 -9.57 -14.14
N HIS A 161 6.72 -10.05 -14.35
CA HIS A 161 5.98 -9.92 -15.62
C HIS A 161 4.59 -9.28 -15.50
N MET A 162 4.29 -8.62 -14.38
CA MET A 162 3.11 -7.74 -14.20
C MET A 162 3.53 -6.33 -13.82
#